data_AF-A0A5E6SC06-F1
#
_entry.id   AF-A0A5E6SC06-F1
#
_cell.length_a   1.000
_cell.length_b   1.000
_cell.length_c   1.000
_cell.angle_alpha   90.00
_cell.angle_beta   90.00
_cell.angle_gamma   90.00
#
_symmetry.space_group_name_H-M   'P 1'
#
loop_
_entity.id
_entity.type
_entity.pdbx_description
1 polymer ?
#
loop_
_entity_poly.entity_id
_entity_poly.type
_entity_poly.pdbx_seq_one_letter_code
_entity_poly.pdbx_strand_id
1 'polypeptide(L)' 'MHELRTQCTRLIDQPNLGVSRDDCAKGLRMLAHGRYLVFYCLMDEGIKVERVLHSARDIARLFEKNSIDH' A
#
# COMPACT_ATOMS: atom_id res chain seq x y z
N MET A 1 15.98 -2.34 -7.12
CA MET A 1 16.02 -2.61 -5.67
C MET A 1 16.11 -1.34 -4.79
N HIS A 2 16.55 -0.18 -5.29
CA HIS A 2 16.67 1.05 -4.46
C HIS A 2 15.40 1.93 -4.40
N GLU A 3 14.54 1.90 -5.42
CA GLU A 3 13.41 2.84 -5.53
C GLU A 3 12.39 2.73 -4.40
N LEU A 4 12.02 1.51 -3.98
CA LEU A 4 11.02 1.31 -2.93
C LEU A 4 11.48 1.91 -1.59
N ARG A 5 12.79 1.84 -1.32
CA ARG A 5 13.38 2.33 -0.07
C ARG A 5 13.36 3.85 -0.02
N THR A 6 13.66 4.53 -1.13
CA THR A 6 13.54 5.98 -1.26
C THR A 6 12.10 6.47 -1.08
N GLN A 7 11.11 5.71 -1.57
CA GLN A 7 9.70 6.05 -1.35
C GLN A 7 9.27 5.87 0.12
N CYS A 8 9.75 4.85 0.81
CA CYS A 8 9.48 4.70 2.24
C CYS A 8 10.05 5.88 3.05
N THR A 9 11.22 6.41 2.69
CA THR A 9 11.76 7.62 3.34
C THR A 9 10.88 8.85 3.07
N ARG A 10 10.44 9.04 1.82
CA ARG A 10 9.50 10.14 1.47
C ARG A 10 8.17 10.05 2.19
N LEU A 11 7.70 8.84 2.48
CA LEU A 11 6.49 8.63 3.27
C LEU A 11 6.65 9.20 4.69
N ILE A 12 7.83 9.06 5.32
CA ILE A 12 8.09 9.64 6.66
C ILE A 12 8.00 11.17 6.60
N ASP A 13 8.58 11.79 5.57
CA ASP A 13 8.56 13.25 5.43
C ASP A 13 7.18 13.79 5.05
N GLN A 14 6.40 13.02 4.27
CA GLN A 14 5.08 13.42 3.77
C GLN A 14 4.06 12.28 3.91
N PRO A 15 3.61 11.99 5.14
CA PRO A 15 2.72 10.85 5.43
C PRO A 15 1.36 10.94 4.73
N ASN A 16 0.93 12.15 4.36
CA ASN A 16 -0.37 12.41 3.76
C ASN A 16 -0.41 12.25 2.23
N LEU A 17 0.70 11.84 1.59
CA LEU A 17 0.79 11.72 0.13
C LEU A 17 -0.11 10.61 -0.46
N GLY A 18 -0.33 9.55 0.32
CA GLY A 18 -1.22 8.46 -0.08
C GLY A 18 -2.68 8.85 -0.01
N VAL A 19 -3.49 8.31 -0.93
CA VAL A 19 -4.93 8.51 -0.97
C VAL A 19 -5.57 7.77 0.21
N SER A 20 -6.47 8.43 0.94
CA SER A 20 -7.20 7.79 2.04
C SER A 20 -8.09 6.69 1.49
N ARG A 21 -8.04 5.52 2.12
CA ARG A 21 -8.85 4.33 1.84
C ARG A 21 -9.64 3.91 3.08
N ASP A 22 -10.25 4.92 3.71
CA ASP A 22 -11.18 4.73 4.84
C ASP A 22 -12.39 3.87 4.45
N ASP A 23 -12.69 3.74 3.16
CA ASP A 23 -13.67 2.82 2.58
C ASP A 23 -13.31 1.33 2.82
N CYS A 24 -12.02 1.02 2.92
CA CYS A 24 -11.53 -0.33 3.16
C CYS A 24 -11.19 -0.56 4.64
N ALA A 25 -10.52 0.40 5.27
CA ALA A 25 -10.24 0.39 6.71
C ALA A 25 -9.93 1.80 7.20
N LYS A 26 -10.41 2.15 8.41
CA LYS A 26 -10.19 3.48 9.00
C LYS A 26 -8.70 3.79 9.16
N GLY A 27 -8.27 4.95 8.65
CA GLY A 27 -6.89 5.43 8.71
C GLY A 27 -5.96 4.77 7.68
N LEU A 28 -6.48 3.86 6.84
CA LEU A 28 -5.71 3.22 5.79
C LEU A 28 -5.44 4.22 4.67
N ARG A 29 -4.21 4.25 4.19
CA ARG A 29 -3.77 5.03 3.04
C ARG A 29 -3.13 4.12 2.01
N MET A 30 -3.28 4.50 0.76
CA MET A 30 -2.73 3.79 -0.39
C MET A 30 -1.85 4.72 -1.22
N LEU A 31 -0.63 4.28 -1.52
CA LEU A 31 0.30 4.98 -2.40
C LEU A 31 0.69 4.09 -3.58
N ALA A 32 0.43 4.55 -4.79
CA ALA A 32 0.89 3.89 -6.01
C ALA A 32 2.27 4.44 -6.41
N HIS A 33 3.23 3.54 -6.64
CA HIS A 33 4.55 3.89 -7.16
C HIS A 33 4.99 2.90 -8.23
N GLY A 34 4.88 3.31 -9.49
CA GLY A 34 5.19 2.46 -10.64
C GLY A 34 4.37 1.16 -10.60
N ARG A 35 5.05 0.02 -10.45
CA ARG A 35 4.43 -1.31 -10.37
C ARG A 35 4.17 -1.77 -8.93
N TYR A 36 4.18 -0.86 -7.96
CA TYR A 36 3.91 -1.18 -6.55
C TYR A 36 2.73 -0.38 -6.01
N LEU A 37 1.94 -1.02 -5.16
CA LEU A 37 0.92 -0.40 -4.31
C LEU A 37 1.33 -0.63 -2.85
N VAL A 38 1.50 0.47 -2.11
CA VAL A 38 1.84 0.44 -0.68
C VAL A 38 0.61 0.84 0.11
N PHE A 39 0.18 -0.04 1.01
CA PHE A 39 -0.89 0.19 1.97
C PHE A 39 -0.28 0.44 3.33
N TYR A 40 -0.64 1.56 3.96
CA TYR A 40 -0.06 1.98 5.23
C TYR A 40 -1.05 2.77 6.07
N CYS A 41 -0.82 2.82 7.38
CA CYS A 41 -1.57 3.63 8.32
C CYS A 41 -0.62 4.62 9.02
N LEU A 42 -1.16 5.78 9.37
CA LEU A 42 -0.46 6.74 10.23
C LEU A 42 -0.65 6.32 11.70
N MET A 43 0.45 6.28 12.44
CA MET A 43 0.52 5.99 13.87
C MET A 43 1.17 7.16 14.58
N ASP A 44 1.00 7.26 15.90
CA ASP A 44 1.53 8.39 16.69
C ASP A 44 3.07 8.52 16.58
N GLU A 45 3.78 7.40 16.42
CA GLU A 45 5.25 7.37 16.29
C GLU A 45 5.75 7.15 14.86
N GLY A 46 4.88 7.23 13.84
CA GLY A 46 5.30 7.14 12.44
C GLY A 46 4.31 6.43 11.52
N ILE A 47 4.82 5.57 10.64
CA ILE A 47 4.04 4.90 9.60
C ILE A 47 4.16 3.40 9.73
N LYS A 48 3.01 2.73 9.79
CA LYS A 48 2.93 1.27 9.72
C LYS A 48 2.55 0.85 8.32
N VAL A 49 3.44 0.14 7.62
CA VAL A 49 3.14 -0.46 6.31
C VAL A 49 2.42 -1.78 6.53
N GLU A 50 1.14 -1.84 6.17
CA GLU A 50 0.31 -3.05 6.30
C GLU A 50 0.59 -4.04 5.17
N ARG A 51 0.79 -3.56 3.94
CA ARG A 51 1.08 -4.42 2.78
C ARG A 51 1.76 -3.66 1.65
N VAL A 52 2.64 -4.34 0.92
CA VAL A 52 3.14 -3.89 -0.38
C VAL A 52 2.74 -4.94 -1.41
N LEU A 53 2.05 -4.50 -2.47
CA LEU A 53 1.66 -5.33 -3.59
C LEU A 53 2.43 -4.92 -4.84
N HIS A 54 2.77 -5.89 -5.69
CA HIS A 54 3.26 -5.61 -7.03
C HIS A 54 2.09 -5.59 -8.01
N SER A 55 1.69 -4.40 -8.47
CA SER A 55 0.45 -4.07 -9.19
C SER A 55 0.13 -4.98 -10.38
N ALA A 56 1.14 -5.49 -11.11
CA ALA A 56 0.90 -6.38 -12.26
C ALA A 56 0.79 -7.87 -11.88
N ARG A 57 1.38 -8.29 -10.75
CA ARG A 57 1.52 -9.71 -10.39
C ARG A 57 0.57 -10.11 -9.26
N ASP A 58 0.37 -9.23 -8.29
CA ASP A 58 -0.45 -9.52 -7.13
C ASP A 58 -1.92 -9.14 -7.33
N ILE A 59 -2.23 -8.15 -8.18
CA ILE A 59 -3.63 -7.83 -8.51
C ILE A 59 -4.28 -9.04 -9.19
N ALA A 60 -3.66 -9.60 -10.23
CA ALA A 60 -4.15 -10.80 -10.90
C ALA A 60 -4.37 -11.97 -9.91
N ARG A 61 -3.41 -12.20 -9.01
CA ARG A 61 -3.48 -13.26 -7.99
C ARG A 61 -4.56 -13.00 -6.93
N LEU A 62 -4.80 -11.75 -6.54
CA LEU A 62 -5.87 -11.37 -5.60
C LEU A 62 -7.26 -11.54 -6.23
N PHE A 63 -7.40 -11.28 -7.53
CA PHE A 63 -8.64 -11.54 -8.26
C PHE A 63 -8.85 -13.04 -8.55
N GLU A 64 -7.80 -13.84 -8.77
CA GLU A 64 -7.92 -15.30 -8.89
C GLU A 64 -8.30 -15.99 -7.58
N LYS A 65 -7.78 -15.52 -6.43
CA LYS A 65 -8.05 -16.15 -5.13
C LYS A 65 -9.48 -15.93 -4.61
N ASN A 66 -10.27 -15.12 -5.29
CA ASN A 66 -11.70 -14.91 -5.00
C ASN A 66 -12.63 -15.75 -5.90
N SER A 67 -12.11 -16.68 -6.70
CA SER A 67 -12.91 -17.53 -7.59
C SER A 67 -12.74 -19.04 -7.36
N ILE A 68 -12.21 -19.45 -6.21
CA ILE A 68 -12.23 -20.87 -5.80
C ILE A 68 -12.84 -20.94 -4.42
N ASP A 69 -14.17 -20.95 -4.39
CA ASP A 69 -15.00 -21.66 -3.42
C ASP A 69 -16.36 -21.89 -4.11
N HIS A 70 -16.51 -23.03 -4.78
CA HIS A 70 -17.80 -23.66 -5.07
C HIS A 70 -17.67 -25.16 -4.81
#